data_AF-D0IA53-F1
#
_entry.id   AF-D0IA53-F1
#
_cell.length_a   1.000
_cell.length_b   1.000
_cell.length_c   1.000
_cell.angle_alpha   90.00
_cell.angle_beta   90.00
_cell.angle_gamma   90.00
#
_symmetry.space_group_name_H-M   'P 1'
#
loop_
_entity.id
_entity.type
_entity.pdbx_description
1 polymer ?
#
loop_
_entity_poly.entity_id
_entity_poly.type
_entity_poly.pdbx_seq_one_letter_code
_entity_poly.pdbx_strand_id
1 'polypeptide(L)'
;MEPGCLGPEGASKIDEFCQYILDDMSTLNTGFITLAVVPRNDKSLPEMQFNVLGKKMNREQAGKYLQGFGKSLDDFESELEEKLEVLIEKFMGY
;
A
#
# COMPACT_ATOMS: atom_id res chain seq x y z
N MET A 1 1.52 -3.73 -4.95
CA MET A 1 0.59 -3.49 -6.07
C MET A 1 0.75 -4.55 -7.13
N GLU A 2 -0.32 -5.26 -7.48
CA GLU A 2 -0.27 -6.20 -8.60
C GLU A 2 -0.39 -5.46 -9.95
N PRO A 3 0.27 -5.95 -11.01
CA PRO A 3 0.06 -5.44 -12.37
C PRO A 3 -1.42 -5.46 -12.79
N GLY A 4 -2.18 -6.46 -12.37
CA GLY A 4 -3.60 -6.60 -12.72
C GLY A 4 -4.48 -5.42 -12.32
N CYS A 5 -4.08 -4.65 -11.29
CA CYS A 5 -4.79 -3.45 -10.85
C CYS A 5 -4.81 -2.33 -11.91
N LEU A 6 -3.89 -2.36 -12.88
CA LEU A 6 -3.77 -1.38 -13.96
C LEU A 6 -4.33 -1.91 -15.30
N GLY A 7 -5.08 -3.02 -15.26
CA GLY A 7 -5.68 -3.60 -16.45
C GLY A 7 -4.67 -4.28 -17.40
N PRO A 8 -4.99 -4.40 -18.71
CA PRO A 8 -4.22 -5.18 -19.67
C PRO A 8 -2.76 -4.75 -19.85
N GLU A 9 -2.48 -3.45 -19.71
CA GLU A 9 -1.13 -2.88 -19.85
C GLU A 9 -0.35 -2.87 -18.53
N GLY A 10 -0.93 -3.38 -17.45
CA GLY A 10 -0.38 -3.23 -16.12
C GLY A 10 1.00 -3.86 -15.93
N ALA A 11 1.32 -4.95 -16.65
CA ALA A 11 2.63 -5.58 -16.59
C ALA A 11 3.76 -4.66 -17.06
N SER A 12 3.50 -3.78 -18.03
CA SER A 12 4.48 -2.80 -18.52
C SER A 12 4.48 -1.49 -17.74
N LYS A 13 3.43 -1.20 -16.96
CA LYS A 13 3.23 0.08 -16.28
C LYS A 13 3.42 0.03 -14.76
N ILE A 14 3.48 -1.16 -14.15
CA ILE A 14 3.47 -1.31 -12.69
C ILE A 14 4.65 -0.62 -11.99
N ASP A 15 5.86 -0.71 -12.56
CA ASP A 15 7.05 -0.08 -11.99
C ASP A 15 6.95 1.45 -12.05
N GLU A 16 6.52 2.00 -13.20
CA GLU A 16 6.30 3.43 -13.41
C GLU A 16 5.19 3.96 -12.48
N PHE A 17 4.09 3.22 -12.37
CA PHE A 17 2.99 3.56 -11.48
C PHE A 17 3.44 3.62 -10.01
N CYS A 18 4.19 2.62 -9.53
CA CYS A 18 4.69 2.62 -8.16
C CYS A 18 5.66 3.79 -7.88
N GLN A 19 6.45 4.22 -8.88
CA GLN A 19 7.26 5.43 -8.77
C GLN A 19 6.42 6.70 -8.76
N TYR A 20 5.40 6.78 -9.62
CA TYR A 20 4.48 7.91 -9.73
C TYR A 20 3.75 8.22 -8.42
N ILE A 21 3.26 7.19 -7.72
CA ILE A 21 2.47 7.37 -6.49
C ILE A 21 3.31 7.56 -5.22
N LEU A 22 4.63 7.45 -5.29
CA LEU A 22 5.49 7.36 -4.11
C LEU A 22 5.35 8.60 -3.19
N ASP A 23 5.41 9.79 -3.79
CA ASP A 23 5.28 11.06 -3.05
C ASP A 23 3.84 11.25 -2.52
N ASP A 24 2.84 10.95 -3.33
CA ASP A 24 1.43 11.02 -2.92
C ASP A 24 1.12 10.06 -1.76
N MET A 25 1.63 8.84 -1.81
CA MET A 25 1.44 7.85 -0.76
C MET A 25 2.17 8.19 0.53
N SER A 26 3.26 8.94 0.43
CA SER A 26 3.99 9.41 1.61
C SER A 26 3.14 10.29 2.53
N THR A 27 2.03 10.88 2.03
CA THR A 27 1.09 11.65 2.85
C THR A 27 0.37 10.80 3.90
N LEU A 28 0.30 9.48 3.71
CA LEU A 28 -0.25 8.53 4.68
C LEU A 28 0.76 8.13 5.76
N ASN A 29 2.02 8.57 5.64
CA ASN A 29 3.01 8.33 6.69
C ASN A 29 2.66 9.13 7.94
N THR A 30 2.91 8.52 9.08
CA THR A 30 2.74 9.14 10.40
C THR A 30 4.03 9.00 11.19
N GLY A 31 4.06 9.52 12.42
CA GLY A 31 5.19 9.29 13.32
C GLY A 31 5.40 7.82 13.73
N PHE A 32 4.47 6.92 13.40
CA PHE A 32 4.46 5.52 13.80
C PHE A 32 4.16 4.54 12.64
N ILE A 33 3.91 5.04 11.42
CA ILE A 33 3.73 4.24 10.21
C ILE A 33 4.59 4.82 9.10
N THR A 34 5.32 3.94 8.41
CA THR A 34 5.92 4.24 7.11
C THR A 34 5.33 3.28 6.08
N LEU A 35 4.64 3.83 5.10
CA LEU A 35 4.07 3.11 3.98
C LEU A 35 5.11 3.02 2.85
N ALA A 36 5.26 1.82 2.30
CA ALA A 36 6.06 1.58 1.11
C ALA A 36 5.21 0.79 0.12
N VAL A 37 4.89 1.40 -1.01
CA VAL A 37 4.15 0.74 -2.09
C VAL A 37 5.15 0.25 -3.13
N VAL A 38 5.15 -1.06 -3.38
CA VAL A 38 6.08 -1.70 -4.31
C VAL A 38 5.34 -2.55 -5.36
N PRO A 39 5.91 -2.72 -6.56
CA PRO A 39 5.42 -3.69 -7.53
C PRO A 39 5.45 -5.09 -6.95
N ARG A 40 4.35 -5.84 -7.13
CA ARG A 40 4.21 -7.22 -6.65
C ARG A 40 4.06 -8.16 -7.85
N ASN A 41 5.18 -8.45 -8.49
CA ASN A 41 5.27 -9.35 -9.65
C ASN A 41 5.23 -10.84 -9.25
N ASP A 42 5.68 -11.16 -8.03
CA ASP A 42 5.61 -12.52 -7.48
C ASP A 42 4.33 -12.68 -6.65
N LYS A 43 3.43 -13.55 -7.12
CA LYS A 43 2.14 -13.80 -6.46
C LYS A 43 2.23 -14.61 -5.16
N SER A 44 3.40 -15.20 -4.88
CA SER A 44 3.64 -15.88 -3.60
C SER A 44 3.85 -14.90 -2.44
N LEU A 45 4.18 -13.64 -2.73
CA LEU A 45 4.29 -12.59 -1.73
C LEU A 45 2.90 -12.13 -1.28
N PRO A 46 2.72 -11.77 0.01
CA PRO A 46 1.46 -11.22 0.48
C PRO A 46 1.18 -9.87 -0.18
N GLU A 47 -0.10 -9.55 -0.38
CA GLU A 47 -0.53 -8.24 -0.90
C GLU A 47 -0.13 -7.09 0.03
N MET A 48 -0.15 -7.34 1.35
CA MET A 48 0.29 -6.41 2.39
C MET A 48 1.20 -7.11 3.41
N GLN A 49 2.27 -6.44 3.82
CA GLN A 49 3.19 -6.95 4.84
C GLN A 49 3.43 -5.90 5.93
N PHE A 50 3.24 -6.31 7.17
CA PHE A 50 3.51 -5.47 8.34
C PHE A 50 4.86 -5.82 8.93
N ASN A 51 5.63 -4.80 9.33
CA ASN A 51 6.94 -5.00 9.95
C ASN A 51 7.12 -4.02 11.10
N VAL A 52 7.77 -4.48 12.18
CA VAL A 52 8.22 -3.64 13.28
C VAL A 52 9.67 -3.99 13.60
N LEU A 53 10.56 -3.00 13.56
CA LEU A 53 12.00 -3.19 13.82
C LEU A 53 12.62 -4.36 13.02
N GLY A 54 12.25 -4.48 11.74
CA GLY A 54 12.74 -5.54 10.85
C GLY A 54 12.11 -6.92 11.05
N LYS A 55 11.17 -7.08 11.99
CA LYS A 55 10.41 -8.33 12.21
C LYS A 55 9.04 -8.25 11.56
N LYS A 56 8.64 -9.30 10.84
CA LYS A 56 7.30 -9.42 10.28
C LYS A 56 6.26 -9.53 11.39
N MET A 57 5.13 -8.88 11.20
CA MET A 57 3.93 -9.00 12.04
C MET A 57 2.80 -9.60 11.23
N ASN A 58 1.94 -10.37 11.89
CA ASN A 58 0.63 -10.69 11.32
C ASN A 58 -0.33 -9.49 11.46
N ARG A 59 -1.48 -9.55 10.79
CA ARG A 59 -2.48 -8.47 10.79
C ARG A 59 -3.00 -8.16 12.21
N GLU A 60 -3.20 -9.18 13.05
CA GLU A 60 -3.66 -8.98 14.44
C GLU A 60 -2.64 -8.18 15.28
N GLN A 61 -1.35 -8.49 15.14
CA GLN A 61 -0.26 -7.77 15.80
C GLN A 61 -0.16 -6.32 15.31
N ALA A 62 -0.30 -6.09 14.00
CA ALA A 62 -0.33 -4.75 13.43
C ALA A 62 -1.53 -3.93 13.95
N GLY A 63 -2.71 -4.56 14.06
CA GLY A 63 -3.89 -3.94 14.67
C GLY A 63 -3.65 -3.53 16.12
N LYS A 64 -3.08 -4.42 16.94
CA LYS A 64 -2.72 -4.10 18.34
C LYS A 64 -1.69 -2.98 18.43
N TYR A 65 -0.72 -2.93 17.51
CA TYR A 65 0.25 -1.85 17.45
C TYR A 65 -0.43 -0.50 17.21
N LEU A 66 -1.34 -0.41 16.24
CA LEU A 66 -2.07 0.82 15.92
C LEU A 66 -3.06 1.25 17.01
N GLN A 67 -3.67 0.31 17.72
CA GLN A 67 -4.53 0.60 18.87
C GLN A 67 -3.78 1.36 19.97
N GLY A 68 -2.47 1.14 20.13
CA GLY A 68 -1.61 1.90 21.06
C GLY A 68 -1.54 3.40 20.76
N PHE A 69 -1.87 3.80 19.53
CA PHE A 69 -1.96 5.19 19.07
C PHE A 69 -3.40 5.67 18.85
N GLY A 70 -4.39 4.89 19.29
CA GLY A 70 -5.82 5.18 19.07
C GLY A 70 -6.23 5.10 17.60
N LYS A 71 -5.55 4.28 16.79
CA LYS A 71 -5.84 4.07 15.37
C LYS A 71 -6.37 2.66 15.10
N SER A 72 -7.20 2.55 14.06
CA SER A 72 -7.72 1.29 13.54
C SER A 72 -6.89 0.87 12.34
N LEU A 73 -6.53 -0.42 12.25
CA LEU A 73 -5.87 -0.95 11.05
C LEU A 73 -6.85 -1.00 9.88
N ASP A 74 -8.10 -1.36 10.15
CA ASP A 74 -9.14 -1.46 9.13
C ASP A 74 -9.35 -0.09 8.46
N ASP A 75 -9.44 1.00 9.26
CA ASP A 75 -9.61 2.36 8.73
C ASP A 75 -8.42 2.80 7.88
N PHE A 76 -7.20 2.44 8.31
CA PHE A 76 -5.98 2.75 7.56
C PHE A 76 -5.92 2.00 6.22
N GLU A 77 -6.28 0.71 6.22
CA GLU A 77 -6.36 -0.09 4.99
C GLU A 77 -7.40 0.48 4.03
N SER A 78 -8.57 0.89 4.53
CA SER A 78 -9.60 1.55 3.71
C SER A 78 -9.12 2.88 3.11
N GLU A 79 -8.48 3.75 3.90
CA GLU A 79 -7.91 5.02 3.39
C GLU A 79 -6.84 4.78 2.31
N LEU A 80 -6.01 3.74 2.50
CA LEU A 80 -5.02 3.32 1.53
C LEU A 80 -5.66 2.85 0.21
N GLU A 81 -6.69 2.02 0.29
CA GLU A 81 -7.42 1.49 -0.87
C GLU A 81 -8.11 2.61 -1.66
N GLU A 82 -8.83 3.50 -0.99
CA GLU A 82 -9.49 4.66 -1.62
C GLU A 82 -8.46 5.57 -2.32
N LYS A 83 -7.32 5.83 -1.67
CA LYS A 83 -6.27 6.64 -2.28
C LYS A 83 -5.61 5.95 -3.47
N LEU A 84 -5.42 4.62 -3.41
CA LEU A 84 -4.90 3.84 -4.53
C LEU A 84 -5.81 3.93 -5.75
N GLU A 85 -7.13 3.77 -5.57
CA GLU A 85 -8.11 3.85 -6.65
C GLU A 85 -8.02 5.19 -7.40
N VAL A 86 -8.05 6.30 -6.66
CA VAL A 86 -7.93 7.65 -7.22
C VAL A 86 -6.62 7.85 -7.98
N LEU A 87 -5.51 7.28 -7.49
CA LEU A 87 -4.21 7.40 -8.14
C LEU A 87 -4.10 6.53 -9.39
N ILE A 88 -4.74 5.36 -9.41
CA ILE A 88 -4.82 4.50 -10.59
C ILE A 88 -5.59 5.23 -11.70
N GLU A 89 -6.76 5.81 -11.39
CA GLU A 89 -7.56 6.56 -12.36
C GLU A 89 -6.76 7.73 -12.96
N LYS A 90 -6.11 8.53 -12.11
CA LYS A 90 -5.26 9.66 -12.54
C LYS A 90 -4.09 9.22 -13.42
N PHE A 91 -3.42 8.12 -13.06
CA PHE A 91 -2.26 7.64 -13.82
C PHE A 91 -2.67 7.05 -15.17
N MET A 92 -3.77 6.30 -15.21
CA MET A 92 -4.27 5.65 -16.42
C MET A 92 -5.03 6.60 -17.34
N GLY A 93 -5.42 7.78 -16.84
CA GLY A 93 -6.13 8.81 -17.59
C GLY A 93 -7.61 8.48 -17.80
N TYR A 94 -8.24 7.83 -16.82
CA TYR A 94 -9.68 7.57 -16.80
C TYR A 94 -10.50 8.78 -16.35
#